data_AF-A0A251SF42-F1
#
_entry.id   AF-A0A251SF42-F1
#
_cell.length_a   1.000
_cell.length_b   1.000
_cell.length_c   1.000
_cell.angle_alpha   90.00
_cell.angle_beta   90.00
_cell.angle_gamma   90.00
#
_symmetry.space_group_name_H-M   'P 1'
#
loop_
_entity.id
_entity.type
_entity.pdbx_description
1 polymer ?
#
loop_
_entity_poly.entity_id
_entity_poly.type
_entity_poly.pdbx_seq_one_letter_code
_entity_poly.pdbx_strand_id
1 'polypeptide(L)'
;MGESFYNPCIPLALKELNDKGLIEDDEDAKVIKIIEGNKVPPLIVTKTDGGYNYASTDLAALWYRLNEEKADWIIYVTDVGQREHFKKIFAAAKSAGWLPADESKYPKTSHVGFGLVLGDDGKRFRTRSTEVVKLVDLFDEAKQLLWNKVR
;
A
#
# COMPACT_ATOMS: atom_id res chain seq x y z
N MET A 1 -10.17 3.73 -7.55
CA MET A 1 -11.09 2.95 -6.69
C MET A 1 -10.70 3.21 -5.24
N GLY A 2 -11.67 3.50 -4.37
CA GLY A 2 -11.40 3.71 -2.94
C GLY A 2 -11.27 2.39 -2.17
N GLU A 3 -10.78 2.45 -0.94
CA GLU A 3 -10.57 1.27 -0.08
C GLU A 3 -11.83 0.42 0.12
N SER A 4 -12.99 1.07 0.27
CA SER A 4 -14.28 0.41 0.49
C SER A 4 -14.70 -0.53 -0.65
N PHE A 5 -14.20 -0.29 -1.87
CA PHE A 5 -14.45 -1.15 -3.01
C PHE A 5 -13.91 -2.56 -2.79
N TYR A 6 -12.78 -2.69 -2.08
CA TYR A 6 -12.11 -3.98 -1.86
C TYR A 6 -12.63 -4.72 -0.62
N ASN A 7 -13.49 -4.12 0.20
CA ASN A 7 -14.03 -4.76 1.40
C ASN A 7 -14.64 -6.15 1.13
N PRO A 8 -15.43 -6.36 0.06
CA PRO A 8 -15.94 -7.69 -0.29
C PRO A 8 -14.85 -8.68 -0.76
N CYS A 9 -13.71 -8.17 -1.23
CA CYS A 9 -12.58 -8.98 -1.68
C CYS A 9 -11.68 -9.44 -0.53
N ILE A 10 -11.69 -8.76 0.63
CA ILE A 10 -10.85 -9.12 1.77
C ILE A 10 -11.11 -10.56 2.24
N PRO A 11 -12.37 -11.00 2.48
CA PRO A 11 -12.63 -12.39 2.85
C PRO A 11 -12.16 -13.41 1.80
N LEU A 12 -12.25 -13.07 0.51
CA LEU A 12 -11.84 -13.96 -0.58
C LEU A 12 -10.32 -14.15 -0.61
N ALA A 13 -9.58 -13.05 -0.55
CA ALA A 13 -8.11 -13.07 -0.52
C ALA A 13 -7.59 -13.82 0.73
N LEU A 14 -8.18 -13.56 1.90
CA LEU A 14 -7.81 -14.25 3.14
C LEU A 14 -8.16 -15.74 3.11
N LYS A 15 -9.30 -16.12 2.52
CA LYS A 15 -9.66 -17.52 2.37
C LYS A 15 -8.63 -18.28 1.53
N GLU A 16 -8.21 -17.72 0.40
CA GLU A 16 -7.22 -18.38 -0.46
C GLU A 16 -5.86 -18.56 0.25
N LEU A 17 -5.44 -17.58 1.04
CA LEU A 17 -4.22 -17.66 1.85
C LEU A 17 -4.34 -18.72 2.95
N ASN A 18 -5.52 -18.82 3.58
CA ASN A 18 -5.82 -19.84 4.57
C ASN A 18 -5.77 -21.24 3.95
N ASP A 19 -6.38 -21.42 2.77
CA ASP A 19 -6.41 -22.69 2.05
C ASP A 19 -5.00 -23.14 1.62
N LYS A 20 -4.07 -22.19 1.46
CA LYS A 20 -2.63 -22.43 1.21
C LYS A 20 -1.81 -22.65 2.48
N GLY A 21 -2.43 -22.62 3.66
CA GLY A 21 -1.74 -22.78 4.95
C GLY A 21 -0.80 -21.63 5.30
N LEU A 22 -1.04 -20.43 4.77
CA LEU A 22 -0.21 -19.26 4.98
C LEU A 22 -0.67 -18.36 6.13
N ILE A 23 -1.84 -18.63 6.71
CA ILE A 23 -2.37 -17.88 7.85
C ILE A 23 -2.04 -18.63 9.15
N GLU A 24 -1.41 -17.93 10.09
CA GLU A 24 -1.17 -18.37 11.46
C GLU A 24 -1.95 -17.45 12.43
N ASP A 25 -2.45 -18.04 13.52
CA ASP A 25 -3.07 -17.30 14.61
C ASP A 25 -1.96 -16.86 15.59
N ASP A 26 -1.90 -15.56 15.90
CA ASP A 26 -0.94 -14.94 16.81
C ASP A 26 -1.68 -14.01 17.77
N GLU A 27 -1.82 -14.42 19.04
CA GLU A 27 -2.45 -13.65 20.13
C GLU A 27 -3.73 -12.91 19.69
N ASP A 28 -4.68 -13.67 19.12
CA ASP A 28 -5.99 -13.23 18.59
C ASP A 28 -5.96 -12.40 17.28
N ALA A 29 -4.80 -12.23 16.66
CA ALA A 29 -4.65 -11.66 15.32
C ALA A 29 -4.34 -12.74 14.28
N LYS A 30 -4.78 -12.53 13.04
CA LYS A 30 -4.38 -13.35 11.88
C LYS A 30 -3.19 -12.74 11.20
N VAL A 31 -2.18 -13.58 11.03
CA VAL A 31 -0.88 -13.19 10.51
C VAL A 31 -0.55 -14.03 9.29
N ILE A 32 -0.07 -13.40 8.23
CA ILE A 32 0.38 -14.11 7.03
C ILE A 32 1.86 -14.43 7.18
N LYS A 33 2.15 -15.73 7.15
CA LYS A 33 3.49 -16.27 7.10
C LYS A 33 4.11 -15.98 5.73
N ILE A 34 5.25 -15.32 5.74
CA ILE A 34 6.01 -15.02 4.54
C ILE A 34 7.11 -16.08 4.41
N ILE A 35 7.05 -16.86 3.33
CA ILE A 35 7.96 -18.00 3.08
C ILE A 35 9.28 -17.51 2.47
N GLU A 36 9.33 -16.31 1.88
CA GLU A 36 10.55 -15.73 1.31
C GLU A 36 11.60 -15.41 2.40
N GLY A 37 12.46 -16.40 2.66
CA GLY A 37 13.79 -16.27 3.22
C GLY A 37 13.88 -15.51 4.54
N ASN A 38 13.16 -15.93 5.59
CA ASN A 38 13.34 -15.63 7.03
C ASN A 38 13.62 -14.16 7.47
N LYS A 39 13.63 -13.18 6.57
CA LYS A 39 14.10 -11.80 6.82
C LYS A 39 12.98 -10.77 6.72
N VAL A 40 11.82 -11.16 6.20
CA VAL A 40 10.64 -10.29 6.15
C VAL A 40 9.75 -10.66 7.33
N PRO A 41 9.49 -9.74 8.28
CA PRO A 41 8.62 -10.02 9.40
C PRO A 41 7.20 -10.23 8.89
N PRO A 42 6.38 -11.00 9.61
CA PRO A 42 5.11 -11.42 9.09
C PRO A 42 4.12 -10.25 8.96
N LEU A 43 3.10 -10.44 8.14
CA LEU A 43 2.11 -9.40 7.83
C LEU A 43 0.82 -9.64 8.63
N ILE A 44 0.56 -8.76 9.59
CA ILE A 44 -0.70 -8.77 10.36
C ILE A 44 -1.82 -8.23 9.47
N VAL A 45 -2.89 -8.99 9.29
CA VAL A 45 -4.02 -8.62 8.39
C VAL A 45 -5.36 -8.49 9.10
N THR A 46 -5.51 -9.05 10.29
CA THR A 46 -6.66 -8.74 11.16
C THR A 46 -6.17 -8.20 12.49
N LYS A 47 -6.98 -7.36 13.11
CA LYS A 47 -6.82 -6.96 14.50
C LYS A 47 -7.34 -8.05 15.43
N THR A 48 -7.00 -7.92 16.71
CA THR A 48 -7.47 -8.73 17.85
C THR A 48 -9.01 -8.76 17.95
N ASP A 49 -9.70 -7.70 17.50
CA ASP A 49 -11.17 -7.59 17.50
C ASP A 49 -11.83 -8.21 16.26
N GLY A 50 -11.07 -8.87 15.39
CA GLY A 50 -11.54 -9.43 14.12
C GLY A 50 -11.70 -8.38 13.00
N GLY A 51 -11.41 -7.11 13.26
CA GLY A 51 -11.48 -6.04 12.29
C GLY A 51 -10.34 -6.09 11.26
N TYR A 52 -10.67 -5.69 10.03
CA TYR A 52 -9.70 -5.53 8.94
C TYR A 52 -8.82 -4.30 9.14
N ASN A 53 -7.56 -4.40 8.74
CA ASN A 53 -6.60 -3.29 8.77
C ASN A 53 -6.20 -2.86 7.34
N TYR A 54 -5.38 -1.83 7.25
CA TYR A 54 -4.91 -1.32 5.95
C TYR A 54 -4.19 -2.39 5.11
N ALA A 55 -3.43 -3.28 5.76
CA ALA A 55 -2.75 -4.38 5.08
C ALA A 55 -3.73 -5.37 4.43
N SER A 56 -4.84 -5.68 5.09
CA SER A 56 -5.87 -6.54 4.48
C SER A 56 -6.51 -5.90 3.25
N THR A 57 -6.76 -4.59 3.27
CA THR A 57 -7.30 -3.87 2.12
C THR A 57 -6.29 -3.82 0.96
N ASP A 58 -5.02 -3.51 1.22
CA ASP A 58 -3.97 -3.48 0.18
C ASP A 58 -3.72 -4.86 -0.43
N LEU A 59 -3.78 -5.91 0.39
CA LEU A 59 -3.64 -7.28 -0.06
C LEU A 59 -4.82 -7.72 -0.92
N ALA A 60 -6.05 -7.38 -0.52
CA ALA A 60 -7.25 -7.62 -1.30
C ALA A 60 -7.24 -6.84 -2.61
N ALA A 61 -6.75 -5.61 -2.61
CA ALA A 61 -6.57 -4.81 -3.82
C ALA A 61 -5.55 -5.44 -4.77
N LEU A 62 -4.43 -5.96 -4.25
CA LEU A 62 -3.45 -6.68 -5.05
C LEU A 62 -4.07 -7.95 -5.66
N TRP A 63 -4.76 -8.76 -4.84
CA TRP A 63 -5.46 -9.96 -5.30
C TRP A 63 -6.47 -9.64 -6.41
N TYR A 64 -7.28 -8.59 -6.24
CA TYR A 64 -8.27 -8.16 -7.23
C TYR A 64 -7.61 -7.76 -8.55
N ARG A 65 -6.55 -6.95 -8.50
CA ARG A 65 -5.81 -6.51 -9.70
C ARG A 65 -5.19 -7.68 -10.47
N LEU A 66 -4.73 -8.71 -9.76
CA LEU A 66 -4.12 -9.88 -10.38
C LEU A 66 -5.15 -10.84 -10.97
N ASN A 67 -6.27 -11.09 -10.27
CA ASN A 67 -7.23 -12.12 -10.66
C ASN A 67 -8.38 -11.60 -11.53
N GLU A 68 -8.91 -10.42 -11.20
CA GLU A 68 -10.06 -9.82 -11.88
C GLU A 68 -9.61 -8.90 -13.01
N GLU A 69 -8.72 -7.95 -12.72
CA GLU A 69 -8.21 -7.02 -13.74
C GLU A 69 -7.13 -7.65 -14.64
N LYS A 70 -6.52 -8.75 -14.18
CA LYS A 70 -5.44 -9.47 -14.87
C LYS A 70 -4.28 -8.54 -15.25
N ALA A 71 -3.92 -7.64 -14.35
CA ALA A 71 -2.88 -6.66 -14.57
C ALA A 71 -1.50 -7.33 -14.68
N ASP A 72 -0.79 -7.03 -15.76
CA ASP A 72 0.58 -7.49 -15.97
C ASP A 72 1.58 -6.77 -15.05
N TRP A 73 1.40 -5.46 -14.85
CA TRP A 73 2.27 -4.66 -13.97
C TRP A 73 1.47 -3.69 -13.12
N ILE A 74 1.61 -3.82 -11.80
CA ILE A 74 0.96 -2.95 -10.82
C ILE A 74 2.04 -2.07 -10.14
N ILE A 75 1.92 -0.75 -10.28
CA ILE A 75 2.86 0.22 -9.71
C ILE A 75 2.17 1.00 -8.58
N TYR A 76 2.71 0.89 -7.37
CA TYR A 76 2.25 1.59 -6.17
C TYR A 76 3.08 2.86 -5.98
N VAL A 77 2.48 4.02 -6.25
CA VAL A 77 3.13 5.32 -6.07
C VAL A 77 2.66 5.93 -4.75
N THR A 78 3.46 5.82 -3.69
CA THR A 78 3.10 6.30 -2.34
C THR A 78 4.30 6.92 -1.64
N ASP A 79 4.10 7.44 -0.41
CA ASP A 79 5.17 7.95 0.42
C ASP A 79 6.26 6.88 0.65
N VAL A 80 7.54 7.27 0.60
CA VAL A 80 8.67 6.37 0.77
C VAL A 80 8.66 5.63 2.12
N GLY A 81 8.02 6.20 3.15
CA GLY A 81 7.83 5.57 4.46
C GLY A 81 6.97 4.30 4.42
N GLN A 82 6.18 4.10 3.37
CA GLN A 82 5.38 2.88 3.18
C GLN A 82 6.14 1.74 2.49
N ARG A 83 7.43 1.91 2.18
CA ARG A 83 8.22 0.90 1.46
C ARG A 83 8.23 -0.46 2.16
N GLU A 84 8.42 -0.49 3.48
CA GLU A 84 8.47 -1.75 4.23
C GLU A 84 7.09 -2.43 4.31
N HIS A 85 5.99 -1.64 4.29
CA HIS A 85 4.64 -2.18 4.20
C HIS A 85 4.41 -2.91 2.87
N PHE A 86 4.69 -2.25 1.75
CA PHE A 86 4.52 -2.86 0.43
C PHE A 86 5.46 -4.04 0.20
N LYS A 87 6.68 -4.00 0.77
CA LYS A 87 7.60 -5.14 0.74
C LYS A 87 6.98 -6.39 1.39
N LYS A 88 6.30 -6.25 2.53
CA LYS A 88 5.60 -7.37 3.17
C LYS A 88 4.41 -7.86 2.34
N ILE A 89 3.64 -6.94 1.76
CA ILE A 89 2.50 -7.27 0.89
C ILE A 89 2.97 -8.08 -0.32
N PHE A 90 4.05 -7.66 -0.99
CA PHE A 90 4.58 -8.38 -2.15
C PHE A 90 5.16 -9.75 -1.77
N ALA A 91 5.86 -9.84 -0.64
CA ALA A 91 6.40 -11.11 -0.17
C ALA A 91 5.29 -12.09 0.25
N ALA A 92 4.20 -11.60 0.84
CA ALA A 92 2.99 -12.39 1.10
C ALA A 92 2.36 -12.89 -0.20
N ALA A 93 2.22 -12.03 -1.21
CA ALA A 93 1.68 -12.40 -2.52
C ALA A 93 2.57 -13.42 -3.28
N LYS A 94 3.89 -13.31 -3.19
CA LYS A 94 4.82 -14.33 -3.72
C LYS A 94 4.70 -15.65 -2.97
N SER A 95 4.58 -15.62 -1.64
CA SER A 95 4.35 -16.82 -0.81
C SER A 95 3.02 -17.49 -1.16
N ALA A 96 2.00 -16.69 -1.50
CA ALA A 96 0.72 -17.15 -2.01
C ALA A 96 0.78 -17.67 -3.45
N GLY A 97 1.90 -17.53 -4.16
CA GLY A 97 2.01 -17.87 -5.57
C GLY A 97 1.21 -16.96 -6.51
N TRP A 98 0.80 -15.78 -6.05
CA TRP A 98 0.13 -14.78 -6.88
C TRP A 98 1.11 -14.01 -7.76
N LEU A 99 2.35 -13.90 -7.30
CA LEU A 99 3.45 -13.28 -8.02
C LEU A 99 4.57 -14.31 -8.24
N PRO A 100 5.27 -14.27 -9.38
CA PRO A 100 6.44 -15.11 -9.61
C PRO A 100 7.57 -14.74 -8.64
N ALA A 101 8.35 -15.75 -8.25
CA ALA A 101 9.55 -15.54 -7.43
C ALA A 101 10.66 -14.78 -8.20
N ASP A 102 10.71 -15.00 -9.52
CA ASP A 102 11.62 -14.32 -10.44
C ASP A 102 11.04 -12.96 -10.85
N GLU A 103 11.69 -11.87 -10.43
CA GLU A 103 11.25 -10.50 -10.68
C GLU A 103 11.32 -10.07 -12.16
N SER A 104 11.98 -10.86 -13.01
CA SER A 104 11.97 -10.64 -14.46
C SER A 104 10.69 -11.14 -15.14
N LYS A 105 9.86 -11.91 -14.43
CA LYS A 105 8.61 -12.49 -14.94
C LYS A 105 7.39 -11.67 -14.56
N TYR A 106 6.34 -11.87 -15.35
CA TYR A 106 5.03 -11.26 -15.15
C TYR A 106 4.04 -12.28 -14.53
N PRO A 107 3.02 -11.82 -13.77
CA PRO A 107 2.74 -10.43 -13.41
C PRO A 107 3.73 -9.88 -12.37
N LYS A 108 3.96 -8.56 -12.36
CA LYS A 108 4.96 -7.92 -11.47
C LYS A 108 4.40 -6.74 -10.70
N THR A 109 5.00 -6.45 -9.55
CA THR A 109 4.65 -5.29 -8.71
C THR A 109 5.85 -4.39 -8.49
N SER A 110 5.62 -3.10 -8.29
CA SER A 110 6.68 -2.15 -7.96
C SER A 110 6.17 -1.10 -6.98
N HIS A 111 6.98 -0.74 -5.99
CA HIS A 111 6.73 0.43 -5.14
C HIS A 111 7.64 1.56 -5.59
N VAL A 112 7.04 2.70 -5.94
CA VAL A 112 7.73 3.92 -6.33
C VAL A 112 7.44 4.97 -5.26
N GLY A 113 8.39 5.11 -4.34
CA GLY A 113 8.29 6.05 -3.23
C GLY A 113 8.52 7.50 -3.68
N PHE A 114 7.66 8.43 -3.27
CA PHE A 114 7.99 9.86 -3.28
C PHE A 114 8.40 10.34 -1.87
N GLY A 115 9.28 11.34 -1.83
CA GLY A 115 9.77 11.92 -0.58
C GLY A 115 8.79 12.87 0.08
N LEU A 116 9.13 13.33 1.27
CA LEU A 116 8.32 14.34 1.97
C LEU A 116 8.41 15.68 1.26
N VAL A 117 7.27 16.37 1.15
CA VAL A 117 7.26 17.81 0.87
C VAL A 117 7.75 18.51 2.13
N LEU A 118 8.83 19.29 2.01
CA LEU A 118 9.41 20.06 3.10
C LEU A 118 8.98 21.53 3.01
N GLY A 119 8.78 22.17 4.16
CA GLY A 119 8.64 23.63 4.25
C GLY A 119 9.98 24.34 4.21
N ASP A 120 9.94 25.66 4.21
CA ASP A 120 11.13 26.52 4.22
C ASP A 120 12.03 26.30 5.45
N ASP A 121 11.48 25.71 6.51
CA ASP A 121 12.21 25.34 7.73
C ASP A 121 12.88 23.96 7.66
N GLY A 122 12.82 23.28 6.51
CA GLY A 122 13.35 21.94 6.28
C GLY A 122 12.59 20.83 7.02
N LYS A 123 11.50 21.15 7.71
CA LYS A 123 10.62 20.17 8.36
C LYS A 123 9.50 19.77 7.39
N ARG A 124 8.81 18.68 7.72
CA ARG A 124 7.64 18.23 6.96
C ARG A 124 6.69 19.41 6.80
N PHE A 125 6.37 19.72 5.54
CA PHE A 125 5.50 20.84 5.17
C PHE A 125 4.21 20.75 5.98
N ARG A 126 4.11 21.66 6.94
CA ARG A 126 2.99 21.85 7.84
C ARG A 126 2.83 23.36 7.97
N THR A 127 1.62 23.82 7.75
CA THR A 127 1.23 25.21 7.97
C THR A 127 1.50 25.62 9.41
N ARG A 128 1.83 26.90 9.62
CA ARG A 128 1.98 27.51 10.95
C ARG A 128 0.65 27.58 11.74
N SER A 129 -0.45 27.21 11.10
CA SER A 129 -1.77 26.98 11.69
C SER A 129 -2.19 25.55 11.41
N THR A 130 -2.95 24.96 12.32
CA THR A 130 -3.48 23.59 12.35
C THR A 130 -4.34 23.15 11.15
N GLU A 131 -4.36 23.91 10.06
CA GLU A 131 -5.20 23.64 8.89
C GLU A 131 -4.42 22.98 7.76
N VAL A 132 -4.90 21.82 7.29
CA VAL A 132 -4.40 21.15 6.09
C VAL A 132 -4.50 22.10 4.90
N VAL A 133 -3.37 22.39 4.25
CA VAL A 133 -3.36 23.19 3.01
C VAL A 133 -4.18 22.46 1.96
N LYS A 134 -5.24 23.12 1.45
CA LYS A 134 -6.00 22.57 0.34
C LYS A 134 -5.15 22.70 -0.91
N LEU A 135 -5.10 21.64 -1.72
CA LEU A 135 -4.40 21.68 -3.01
C LEU A 135 -4.88 22.83 -3.90
N VAL A 136 -6.16 23.20 -3.79
CA VAL A 136 -6.75 24.31 -4.54
C VAL A 136 -6.05 25.63 -4.20
N ASP A 137 -5.85 25.91 -2.91
CA ASP A 137 -5.21 27.15 -2.45
C ASP A 137 -3.75 27.22 -2.94
N LEU A 138 -3.05 26.07 -2.95
CA LEU A 138 -1.69 25.97 -3.49
C LEU A 138 -1.64 26.25 -5.01
N PHE A 139 -2.60 25.75 -5.77
CA PHE A 139 -2.67 26.04 -7.22
C PHE A 139 -2.97 27.51 -7.50
N ASP A 140 -3.83 28.14 -6.70
CA ASP A 140 -4.19 29.55 -6.89
C ASP A 140 -3.03 30.48 -6.51
N GLU A 141 -2.28 30.17 -5.45
CA GLU A 141 -1.03 30.87 -5.12
C GLU A 141 -0.01 30.75 -6.26
N ALA A 142 0.20 29.54 -6.78
CA ALA A 142 1.13 29.30 -7.89
C ALA A 142 0.74 30.10 -9.14
N LYS A 143 -0.55 30.19 -9.48
CA LYS A 143 -1.04 31.03 -10.60
C LYS A 143 -0.71 32.50 -10.34
N GLN A 144 -0.98 33.00 -9.14
CA GLN A 144 -0.78 34.41 -8.81
C GLN A 144 0.71 34.80 -8.85
N LEU A 145 1.61 33.94 -8.34
CA LEU A 145 3.06 34.13 -8.43
C LEU A 145 3.55 34.17 -9.88
N LEU A 146 3.05 33.29 -10.74
CA LEU A 146 3.38 33.30 -12.17
C LEU A 146 2.86 34.58 -12.85
N TRP A 147 1.63 35.00 -12.55
CA TRP A 147 1.01 36.19 -13.13
C TRP A 147 1.80 37.47 -12.79
N ASN A 148 2.32 37.56 -11.57
CA ASN A 148 3.11 38.70 -11.10
C ASN A 148 4.52 38.75 -11.71
N LYS A 149 5.06 37.63 -12.22
CA LYS A 149 6.38 37.58 -12.88
C LYS A 149 6.35 37.93 -14.37
N VAL A 150 5.17 37.93 -14.99
CA VAL A 150 5.00 38.21 -16.43
C VAL A 150 4.65 39.70 -16.68
N ARG A 151 4.46 40.49 -15.61
CA ARG A 151 4.42 41.95 -15.63
C ARG A 151 5.76 42.53 -15.20
#